data_AF-A0A355BJ92-F1
#
_entry.id   AF-A0A355BJ92-F1
#
_cell.length_a   1.000
_cell.length_b   1.000
_cell.length_c   1.000
_cell.angle_alpha   90.00
_cell.angle_beta   90.00
_cell.angle_gamma   90.00
#
_symmetry.space_group_name_H-M   'P 1'
#
loop_
_entity.id
_entity.type
_entity.pdbx_description
1 polymer ?
#
loop_
_entity_poly.entity_id
_entity_poly.type
_entity_poly.pdbx_seq_one_letter_code
_entity_poly.pdbx_strand_id
1 'polypeptide(L)'
;MLKNLEQTWDLDVFFPGGSKSPEFAAFLQELEQELHTVADLVVRKRSSLQDWVELLTDIQTIGNHLRHASAFVACLNAQNVKDADTQLLAGRIQQL
;
A
#
# COMPACT_ATOMS: atom_id res chain seq x y z
N MET A 1 -6.05 -31.45 17.06
CA MET A 1 -5.84 -30.04 17.45
C MET A 1 -4.41 -29.67 17.09
N LEU A 2 -4.23 -28.61 16.31
CA LEU A 2 -2.91 -28.02 16.10
C LEU A 2 -2.42 -27.41 17.43
N LYS A 3 -1.17 -27.67 17.82
CA LYS A 3 -0.54 -27.14 19.04
C LYS A 3 0.64 -26.26 18.62
N ASN A 4 0.89 -25.16 19.34
CA ASN A 4 2.01 -24.23 19.15
C ASN A 4 2.03 -23.49 17.78
N LEU A 5 0.90 -22.92 17.36
CA LEU A 5 0.87 -22.05 16.18
C LEU A 5 1.37 -20.65 16.54
N GLU A 6 2.22 -20.09 15.69
CA GLU A 6 2.59 -18.67 15.75
C GLU A 6 1.32 -17.80 15.68
N GLN A 7 1.24 -16.81 16.57
CA GLN A 7 0.09 -15.91 16.66
C GLN A 7 0.26 -14.65 15.80
N THR A 8 1.43 -14.50 15.17
CA THR A 8 1.79 -13.35 14.34
C THR A 8 2.26 -13.81 12.98
N TRP A 9 2.13 -12.92 12.00
CA TRP A 9 2.56 -13.15 10.63
C TRP A 9 4.03 -12.74 10.53
N ASP A 10 4.80 -13.44 9.71
CA ASP A 10 6.15 -12.97 9.34
C ASP A 10 5.99 -11.87 8.29
N LEU A 11 5.93 -10.62 8.76
CA LEU A 11 5.78 -9.44 7.92
C LEU A 11 7.11 -8.81 7.51
N ASP A 12 8.22 -9.21 8.14
CA ASP A 12 9.55 -8.67 7.84
C ASP A 12 10.03 -9.10 6.45
N VAL A 13 9.47 -10.18 5.88
CA VAL A 13 9.70 -10.60 4.48
C VAL A 13 9.22 -9.57 3.45
N PHE A 14 8.29 -8.69 3.83
CA PHE A 14 7.78 -7.62 2.98
C PHE A 14 8.47 -6.29 3.30
N PHE A 15 8.41 -5.87 4.57
CA PHE A 15 8.98 -4.62 5.05
C PHE A 15 9.54 -4.80 6.47
N PRO A 16 10.88 -4.87 6.64
CA PRO A 16 11.51 -5.09 7.93
C PRO A 16 11.22 -3.98 8.95
N GLY A 17 10.86 -4.35 10.17
CA GLY A 17 10.66 -3.39 11.27
C GLY A 17 9.20 -2.93 11.46
N GLY A 18 8.25 -3.55 10.77
CA GLY A 18 6.82 -3.35 10.98
C GLY A 18 6.36 -1.91 10.77
N SER A 19 5.62 -1.35 11.75
CA SER A 19 5.11 0.03 11.68
C SER A 19 6.19 1.11 11.67
N LYS A 20 7.44 0.75 11.98
CA LYS A 20 8.61 1.64 11.94
C LYS A 20 9.55 1.32 10.78
N SER A 21 9.13 0.48 9.84
CA SER A 21 9.95 0.10 8.69
C SER A 21 10.31 1.34 7.85
N PRO A 22 11.61 1.66 7.69
CA PRO A 22 12.03 2.71 6.77
C PRO A 22 11.72 2.37 5.32
N GLU A 23 11.74 1.09 4.94
CA GLU A 23 11.37 0.61 3.61
C GLU A 23 9.88 0.83 3.34
N PHE A 24 9.01 0.55 4.32
CA PHE A 24 7.58 0.84 4.17
C PHE A 24 7.31 2.35 4.10
N ALA A 25 8.04 3.15 4.87
CA ALA A 25 7.93 4.60 4.81
C ALA A 25 8.32 5.16 3.43
N ALA A 26 9.40 4.63 2.83
CA ALA A 26 9.83 4.96 1.47
C ALA A 26 8.80 4.50 0.42
N PHE A 27 8.29 3.28 0.55
CA PHE A 27 7.23 2.75 -0.31
C PHE A 27 5.99 3.65 -0.33
N LEU A 28 5.54 4.12 0.84
CA LEU A 28 4.40 5.04 0.93
C LEU A 28 4.68 6.41 0.27
N GLN A 29 5.93 6.89 0.33
CA GLN A 29 6.32 8.13 -0.34
C GLN A 29 6.33 7.97 -1.86
N GLU A 30 6.84 6.85 -2.36
CA GLU A 30 6.81 6.52 -3.79
C GLU A 30 5.37 6.35 -4.29
N LEU A 31 4.54 5.62 -3.53
CA LEU A 31 3.12 5.44 -3.81
C LEU A 31 2.37 6.76 -3.97
N GLU A 32 2.63 7.73 -3.08
CA GLU A 32 2.04 9.08 -3.13
C GLU A 32 2.45 9.82 -4.42
N GLN A 33 3.71 9.71 -4.82
CA GLN A 33 4.23 10.32 -6.05
C GLN A 33 3.62 9.67 -7.31
N GLU A 34 3.47 8.34 -7.31
CA GLU A 34 2.83 7.60 -8.40
C GLU A 34 1.34 7.95 -8.50
N LEU A 35 0.62 8.06 -7.38
CA LEU A 35 -0.78 8.49 -7.34
C LEU A 35 -0.98 9.86 -7.97
N HIS A 36 -0.14 10.84 -7.62
CA HIS A 36 -0.18 12.16 -8.28
C HIS A 36 0.05 12.06 -9.78
N THR A 37 1.01 11.24 -10.21
CA THR A 37 1.30 11.02 -11.64
C THR A 37 0.09 10.42 -12.37
N VAL A 38 -0.53 9.39 -11.79
CA VAL A 38 -1.71 8.74 -12.39
C VAL A 38 -2.91 9.70 -12.39
N ALA A 39 -3.11 10.49 -11.33
CA ALA A 39 -4.17 11.50 -11.28
C ALA A 39 -4.04 12.52 -12.43
N ASP A 40 -2.82 12.99 -12.70
CA ASP A 40 -2.53 13.88 -13.82
C ASP A 40 -2.76 13.21 -15.18
N LEU A 41 -2.55 11.89 -15.30
CA LEU A 41 -2.82 11.13 -16.51
C LEU A 41 -4.32 10.99 -16.74
N VAL A 42 -5.13 10.76 -15.71
CA VAL A 42 -6.58 10.53 -15.81
C VAL A 42 -7.30 11.70 -16.52
N VAL A 43 -6.88 12.94 -16.28
CA VAL A 43 -7.55 14.13 -16.85
C VAL A 43 -7.15 14.44 -18.30
N ARG A 44 -6.11 13.77 -18.84
CA ARG A 44 -5.65 14.02 -20.22
C ARG A 44 -6.63 13.47 -21.24
N LYS A 45 -6.78 14.15 -22.38
CA LYS A 45 -7.60 13.65 -23.49
C LYS A 45 -6.99 12.37 -24.05
N ARG A 46 -7.84 11.37 -24.29
CA ARG A 46 -7.47 10.10 -24.93
C ARG A 46 -7.86 10.14 -26.41
N SER A 47 -6.97 9.66 -27.27
CA SER A 47 -7.09 9.74 -28.73
C SER A 47 -7.13 8.39 -29.43
N SER A 48 -6.68 7.34 -28.74
CA SER A 48 -6.62 5.97 -29.28
C SER A 48 -7.03 4.93 -28.23
N LEU A 49 -7.33 3.71 -28.69
CA LEU A 49 -7.52 2.56 -27.79
C LEU A 49 -6.26 2.28 -26.96
N GLN A 50 -5.08 2.46 -27.56
CA GLN A 50 -3.80 2.23 -26.88
C GLN A 50 -3.62 3.18 -25.69
N ASP A 51 -3.97 4.46 -25.85
CA ASP A 51 -3.91 5.45 -24.76
C ASP A 51 -4.82 5.07 -23.57
N TRP A 52 -5.93 4.37 -23.85
CA TRP A 52 -6.84 3.86 -22.83
C TRP A 52 -6.27 2.63 -22.12
N VAL A 53 -5.69 1.69 -22.88
CA VAL A 53 -5.05 0.50 -22.32
C VAL A 53 -3.92 0.89 -21.38
N GLU A 54 -3.09 1.86 -21.77
CA GLU A 54 -2.01 2.37 -20.93
C GLU A 54 -2.53 2.98 -19.62
N LEU A 55 -3.49 3.91 -19.70
CA LEU A 55 -4.09 4.51 -18.51
C LEU A 55 -4.69 3.45 -17.55
N LEU A 56 -5.45 2.50 -18.10
CA LEU A 56 -6.08 1.47 -17.27
C LEU A 56 -5.03 0.55 -16.63
N THR A 57 -3.94 0.28 -17.32
CA THR A 57 -2.81 -0.49 -16.77
C THR A 57 -2.13 0.27 -15.63
N ASP A 58 -1.92 1.58 -15.78
CA ASP A 58 -1.36 2.42 -14.72
C ASP A 58 -2.28 2.48 -13.49
N ILE A 59 -3.59 2.65 -13.71
CA ILE A 59 -4.61 2.64 -12.63
C ILE A 59 -4.63 1.29 -11.89
N GLN A 60 -4.56 0.18 -12.62
CA GLN A 60 -4.52 -1.15 -12.01
C GLN A 60 -3.25 -1.36 -11.19
N THR A 61 -2.11 -0.91 -11.72
CA THR A 61 -0.81 -1.02 -11.05
C THR A 61 -0.80 -0.23 -9.75
N ILE A 62 -1.19 1.05 -9.79
CA ILE A 62 -1.23 1.88 -8.58
C ILE A 62 -2.28 1.39 -7.58
N GLY A 63 -3.41 0.86 -8.06
CA GLY A 63 -4.42 0.22 -7.22
C GLY A 63 -3.89 -1.00 -6.48
N ASN A 64 -3.01 -1.79 -7.10
CA ASN A 64 -2.34 -2.92 -6.46
C ASN A 64 -1.35 -2.46 -5.39
N HIS A 65 -0.59 -1.39 -5.65
CA HIS A 65 0.33 -0.82 -4.65
C HIS A 65 -0.42 -0.28 -3.43
N LEU A 66 -1.52 0.46 -3.63
CA LEU A 66 -2.37 0.94 -2.54
C LEU A 66 -3.00 -0.22 -1.75
N ARG A 67 -3.44 -1.28 -2.43
CA ARG A 67 -3.94 -2.49 -1.78
C ARG A 67 -2.87 -3.17 -0.94
N HIS A 68 -1.63 -3.24 -1.44
CA HIS A 68 -0.51 -3.83 -0.71
C HIS A 68 -0.21 -3.04 0.58
N ALA A 69 -0.11 -1.70 0.50
CA ALA A 69 0.03 -0.85 1.68
C ALA A 69 -1.07 -1.10 2.72
N SER A 70 -2.33 -1.09 2.26
CA SER A 70 -3.50 -1.30 3.13
C SER A 70 -3.49 -2.67 3.80
N ALA A 71 -3.11 -3.72 3.06
CA ALA A 71 -3.05 -5.08 3.58
C ALA A 71 -1.93 -5.23 4.62
N PHE A 72 -0.76 -4.65 4.37
CA PHE A 72 0.37 -4.67 5.30
C PHE A 72 0.00 -4.02 6.64
N VAL A 73 -0.57 -2.81 6.60
CA VAL A 73 -1.04 -2.10 7.81
C VAL A 73 -2.18 -2.85 8.51
N ALA A 74 -3.11 -3.47 7.77
CA ALA A 74 -4.15 -4.30 8.36
C ALA A 74 -3.57 -5.50 9.12
N CYS A 75 -2.53 -6.16 8.59
CA CYS A 75 -1.85 -7.26 9.26
C CYS A 75 -1.10 -6.78 10.51
N LEU A 76 -0.38 -5.65 10.43
CA LEU A 76 0.27 -5.02 11.59
C LEU A 76 -0.74 -4.72 12.71
N ASN A 77 -1.90 -4.17 12.35
CA ASN A 77 -2.95 -3.86 13.32
C ASN A 77 -3.54 -5.14 13.93
N ALA A 78 -3.72 -6.18 13.12
CA ALA A 78 -4.25 -7.46 13.59
C ALA A 78 -3.30 -8.15 14.59
N GLN A 79 -1.98 -8.07 14.38
CA GLN A 79 -1.01 -8.65 15.33
C GLN A 79 -0.78 -7.79 16.58
N ASN A 80 -0.99 -6.47 16.51
CA ASN A 80 -0.88 -5.59 17.67
C ASN A 80 -1.79 -4.34 17.58
N VAL A 81 -3.02 -4.46 18.07
CA VAL A 81 -4.00 -3.36 18.10
C VAL A 81 -3.61 -2.17 19.00
N LYS A 82 -2.58 -2.32 19.84
CA LYS A 82 -2.07 -1.23 20.72
C LYS A 82 -0.94 -0.43 20.07
N ASP A 83 -0.54 -0.79 18.86
CA ASP A 83 0.46 -0.04 18.11
C ASP A 83 -0.14 1.25 17.54
N ALA A 84 0.19 2.37 18.17
CA ALA A 84 -0.27 3.69 17.75
C ALA A 84 0.32 4.12 16.40
N ASP A 85 1.53 3.68 16.04
CA ASP A 85 2.16 4.04 14.77
C ASP A 85 1.40 3.41 13.60
N THR A 86 0.89 2.18 13.79
CA THR A 86 0.00 1.51 12.82
C THR A 86 -1.29 2.31 12.56
N GLN A 87 -1.86 2.96 13.58
CA GLN A 87 -3.05 3.81 13.38
C GLN A 87 -2.74 5.08 12.57
N LEU A 88 -1.57 5.68 12.79
CA LEU A 88 -1.10 6.82 12.00
C LEU A 88 -0.88 6.42 10.53
N LEU A 89 -0.28 5.25 10.29
CA LEU A 89 -0.11 4.70 8.94
C LEU A 89 -1.44 4.43 8.25
N ALA A 90 -2.43 3.87 8.97
CA ALA A 90 -3.78 3.67 8.43
C ALA A 90 -4.44 4.98 8.02
N GLY A 91 -4.32 6.03 8.86
CA GLY A 91 -4.80 7.37 8.54
C GLY A 91 -4.11 7.98 7.32
N ARG A 92 -2.78 7.82 7.22
CA ARG A 92 -2.02 8.27 6.03
C ARG A 92 -2.50 7.57 4.76
N ILE A 93 -2.66 6.25 4.77
CA ILE A 93 -3.12 5.48 3.60
C ILE A 93 -4.53 5.92 3.15
N GLN A 94 -5.42 6.29 4.07
CA GLN A 94 -6.75 6.80 3.72
C GLN A 94 -6.73 8.18 3.05
N GLN A 95 -5.65 8.95 3.20
CA GLN A 95 -5.49 10.27 2.60
C GLN A 95 -4.84 10.25 1.22
N LEU A 96 -4.22 9.13 0.85
CA LEU A 96 -3.66 8.86 -0.48
C LEU A 96 -4.78 8.62 -1.49
#